data_AF-A0A2A3XMI7-F1
#
_entry.id   AF-A0A2A3XMI7-F1
#
_cell.length_a   1.000
_cell.length_b   1.000
_cell.length_c   1.000
_cell.angle_alpha   90.00
_cell.angle_beta   90.00
_cell.angle_gamma   90.00
#
_symmetry.space_group_name_H-M   'P 1'
#
loop_
_entity.id
_entity.type
_entity.pdbx_description
1 polymer ?
#
loop_
_entity_poly.entity_id
_entity_poly.type
_entity_poly.pdbx_seq_one_letter_code
_entity_poly.pdbx_strand_id
1 'polypeptide(L)'
;MSAKTRTECERVLSGETEHARALAKSVAAFEVAWGDSPYLTPRQAYAIAMEVDGWGDMDIADWIQQPDRPLHQISPFDLFDLRVMMLVGESRAWAEAVRQRCYKLSDGIETGILPFDRPGPLIDEVLIGAALSGAQASLEEMPELFERIGPRESVDDEESEHYLIGDNDWDVVSDGFDDRCRWDEWEVPLRNGHPLLPAVLVDRHPFSWFDYIEASGPGYLQALAGRLAED
;
A
#
# COMPACT_ATOMS: atom_id res chain seq x y z
N MET A 1 -36.36 -13.42 20.81
CA MET A 1 -35.12 -13.51 20.00
C MET A 1 -34.56 -14.93 20.11
N SER A 2 -34.31 -15.59 18.97
CA SER A 2 -33.80 -16.96 18.93
C SER A 2 -32.33 -17.00 19.36
N ALA A 3 -31.94 -18.01 20.15
CA ALA A 3 -30.55 -18.25 20.58
C ALA A 3 -29.56 -18.23 19.40
N LYS A 4 -30.00 -18.66 18.21
CA LYS A 4 -29.22 -18.67 16.98
C LYS A 4 -28.79 -17.26 16.51
N THR A 5 -29.69 -16.29 16.62
CA THR A 5 -29.41 -14.88 16.31
C THR A 5 -28.41 -14.26 17.28
N ARG A 6 -28.47 -14.68 18.56
CA ARG A 6 -27.56 -14.18 19.59
C ARG A 6 -26.14 -14.71 19.39
N THR A 7 -25.99 -15.99 19.06
CA THR A 7 -24.70 -16.60 18.75
C THR A 7 -24.06 -16.02 17.49
N GLU A 8 -24.85 -15.69 16.45
CA GLU A 8 -24.32 -15.01 15.26
C GLU A 8 -23.89 -13.58 15.54
N CYS A 9 -24.66 -12.79 16.30
CA CYS A 9 -24.24 -11.45 16.69
C CYS A 9 -22.99 -11.48 17.59
N GLU A 10 -22.92 -12.41 18.55
CA GLU A 10 -21.74 -12.58 19.40
C GLU A 10 -20.51 -13.03 18.58
N ARG A 11 -20.69 -13.82 17.53
CA ARG A 11 -19.61 -14.21 16.60
C ARG A 11 -19.12 -13.05 15.75
N VAL A 12 -20.02 -12.20 15.25
CA VAL A 12 -19.65 -10.98 14.50
C VAL A 12 -18.93 -9.98 15.40
N LEU A 13 -19.44 -9.72 16.60
CA LEU A 13 -18.82 -8.82 17.57
C LEU A 13 -17.48 -9.34 18.11
N SER A 14 -17.35 -10.67 18.29
CA SER A 14 -16.09 -11.30 18.66
C SER A 14 -15.08 -11.26 17.51
N GLY A 15 -15.55 -11.40 16.27
CA GLY A 15 -14.75 -11.21 15.06
C GLY A 15 -14.21 -9.78 14.98
N GLU A 16 -15.04 -8.75 15.14
CA GLU A 16 -14.62 -7.34 15.16
C GLU A 16 -13.60 -7.02 16.28
N THR A 17 -13.76 -7.62 17.47
CA THR A 17 -12.84 -7.39 18.60
C THR A 17 -11.55 -8.21 18.53
N GLU A 18 -11.55 -9.40 17.91
CA GLU A 18 -10.33 -10.15 17.58
C GLU A 18 -9.59 -9.49 16.42
N HIS A 19 -10.32 -8.94 15.45
CA HIS A 19 -9.77 -8.19 14.32
C HIS A 19 -9.10 -6.88 14.77
N ALA A 20 -9.76 -6.09 15.62
CA ALA A 20 -9.17 -4.91 16.25
C ALA A 20 -7.96 -5.23 17.17
N ARG A 21 -7.84 -6.48 17.66
CA ARG A 21 -6.69 -6.94 18.45
C ARG A 21 -5.54 -7.48 17.60
N ALA A 22 -5.84 -8.12 16.47
CA ALA A 22 -4.85 -8.55 15.50
C ALA A 22 -4.19 -7.34 14.79
N LEU A 23 -4.98 -6.30 14.52
CA LEU A 23 -4.57 -5.00 13.98
C LEU A 23 -4.03 -4.01 15.04
N ALA A 24 -3.87 -4.41 16.31
CA ALA A 24 -3.40 -3.52 17.36
C ALA A 24 -1.88 -3.28 17.26
N LYS A 25 -1.45 -2.71 16.13
CA LYS A 25 -0.15 -2.06 15.95
C LYS A 25 0.11 -1.07 17.08
N SER A 26 1.35 -0.98 17.51
CA SER A 26 1.71 -0.13 18.62
C SER A 26 1.64 1.34 18.19
N VAL A 27 0.58 2.04 18.54
CA VAL A 27 0.46 3.52 18.38
C VAL A 27 1.74 4.23 18.80
N ALA A 28 2.32 3.84 19.94
CA ALA A 28 3.56 4.42 20.45
C ALA A 28 4.77 4.14 19.54
N ALA A 29 4.80 3.01 18.82
CA ALA A 29 5.87 2.73 17.86
C ALA A 29 5.79 3.71 16.68
N PHE A 30 4.60 4.01 16.18
CA PHE A 30 4.42 4.98 15.10
C PHE A 30 4.80 6.39 15.53
N GLU A 31 4.40 6.84 16.72
CA GLU A 31 4.80 8.14 17.24
C GLU A 31 6.31 8.27 17.40
N VAL A 32 6.99 7.20 17.83
CA VAL A 32 8.45 7.18 17.95
C VAL A 32 9.14 7.14 16.58
N ALA A 33 8.66 6.31 15.66
CA ALA A 33 9.30 6.10 14.36
C ALA A 33 9.09 7.28 13.40
N TRP A 34 7.90 7.90 13.44
CA TRP A 34 7.48 8.92 12.48
C TRP A 34 7.35 10.32 13.09
N GLY A 35 7.49 10.46 14.41
CA GLY A 35 7.27 11.71 15.14
C GLY A 35 8.03 12.93 14.60
N ASP A 36 9.25 12.71 14.12
CA ASP A 36 10.11 13.75 13.53
C ASP A 36 10.33 13.53 12.02
N SER A 37 9.60 12.61 11.39
CA SER A 37 9.75 12.33 9.96
C SER A 37 9.21 13.49 9.12
N PRO A 38 9.98 13.98 8.14
CA PRO A 38 9.50 14.99 7.19
C PRO A 38 8.63 14.40 6.07
N TYR A 39 8.51 13.07 6.00
CA TYR A 39 7.89 12.36 4.85
C TYR A 39 6.50 11.80 5.13
N LEU A 40 6.25 11.39 6.37
CA LEU A 40 4.94 10.92 6.84
C LEU A 40 4.69 11.43 8.25
N THR A 41 3.44 11.77 8.55
CA THR A 41 2.99 11.86 9.94
C THR A 41 2.79 10.46 10.53
N PRO A 42 2.74 10.32 11.87
CA PRO A 42 2.51 9.02 12.49
C PRO A 42 1.13 8.48 12.13
N ARG A 43 0.14 9.35 11.91
CA ARG A 43 -1.21 8.95 11.48
C ARG A 43 -1.23 8.47 10.04
N GLN A 44 -0.57 9.17 9.12
CA GLN A 44 -0.46 8.74 7.73
C GLN A 44 0.28 7.39 7.62
N ALA A 45 1.41 7.24 8.33
CA ALA A 45 2.13 5.98 8.37
C ALA A 45 1.28 4.84 8.96
N TYR A 46 0.54 5.11 10.03
CA TYR A 46 -0.37 4.15 10.64
C TYR A 46 -1.50 3.74 9.68
N ALA A 47 -2.11 4.71 8.97
CA ALA A 47 -3.15 4.45 7.98
C ALA A 47 -2.65 3.57 6.84
N ILE A 48 -1.47 3.87 6.28
CA ILE A 48 -0.87 3.05 5.21
C ILE A 48 -0.60 1.63 5.72
N ALA A 49 -0.04 1.49 6.93
CA ALA A 49 0.25 0.19 7.52
C ALA A 49 -1.02 -0.63 7.79
N MET A 50 -2.11 0.01 8.23
CA MET A 50 -3.41 -0.62 8.42
C MET A 50 -4.01 -1.11 7.10
N GLU A 51 -3.91 -0.30 6.04
CA GLU A 51 -4.45 -0.65 4.72
C GLU A 51 -3.79 -1.93 4.18
N VAL A 52 -2.45 -1.98 4.19
CA VAL A 52 -1.73 -3.16 3.70
C VAL A 52 -1.97 -4.40 4.57
N ASP A 53 -2.07 -4.26 5.90
CA ASP A 53 -2.44 -5.36 6.79
C ASP A 53 -3.85 -5.87 6.52
N GLY A 54 -4.80 -4.95 6.33
CA GLY A 54 -6.19 -5.27 5.99
C GLY A 54 -6.27 -6.16 4.77
N TRP A 55 -5.54 -5.82 3.70
CA TRP A 55 -5.45 -6.68 2.53
C TRP A 55 -4.85 -8.06 2.83
N GLY A 56 -3.79 -8.10 3.64
CA GLY A 56 -3.09 -9.34 3.99
C GLY A 56 -3.93 -10.31 4.82
N ASP A 57 -4.66 -9.79 5.80
CA ASP A 57 -5.41 -10.56 6.81
C ASP A 57 -6.85 -10.83 6.43
N MET A 58 -7.51 -9.93 5.72
CA MET A 58 -8.90 -10.11 5.26
C MET A 58 -8.94 -10.51 3.80
N ASP A 59 -8.61 -9.58 2.91
CA ASP A 59 -8.97 -9.71 1.49
C ASP A 59 -8.28 -10.90 0.82
N ILE A 60 -6.95 -10.94 0.91
CA ILE A 60 -6.13 -11.96 0.27
C ILE A 60 -6.24 -13.28 1.02
N ALA A 61 -6.22 -13.26 2.36
CA ALA A 61 -6.31 -14.49 3.16
C ALA A 61 -7.65 -15.21 2.94
N ASP A 62 -8.77 -14.47 2.97
CA ASP A 62 -10.10 -15.04 2.76
C ASP A 62 -10.22 -15.59 1.34
N TRP A 63 -9.77 -14.84 0.33
CA TRP A 63 -9.82 -15.31 -1.06
C TRP A 63 -8.96 -16.56 -1.29
N ILE A 64 -7.78 -16.67 -0.68
CA ILE A 64 -6.93 -17.87 -0.78
C ILE A 64 -7.65 -19.10 -0.21
N GLN A 65 -8.35 -18.93 0.92
CA GLN A 65 -9.13 -20.00 1.53
C GLN A 65 -10.38 -20.35 0.71
N GLN A 66 -11.09 -19.34 0.21
CA GLN A 66 -12.35 -19.45 -0.49
C GLN A 66 -12.42 -18.45 -1.67
N PRO A 67 -11.96 -18.82 -2.88
CA PRO A 67 -11.99 -17.92 -4.04
C PRO A 67 -13.40 -17.92 -4.66
N ASP A 68 -14.32 -17.23 -4.01
CA ASP A 68 -15.73 -17.11 -4.40
C ASP A 68 -15.97 -16.11 -5.54
N ARG A 69 -15.05 -15.15 -5.72
CA ARG A 69 -15.02 -14.17 -6.81
C ARG A 69 -13.64 -14.09 -7.50
N PRO A 70 -13.55 -13.58 -8.73
CA PRO A 70 -12.28 -13.43 -9.45
C PRO A 70 -11.28 -12.56 -8.69
N LEU A 71 -9.99 -12.87 -8.79
CA LEU A 71 -8.92 -12.19 -8.06
C LEU A 71 -8.88 -10.67 -8.31
N HIS A 72 -9.14 -10.22 -9.54
CA HIS A 72 -9.17 -8.80 -9.91
C HIS A 72 -10.33 -8.00 -9.27
N GLN A 73 -11.15 -8.62 -8.43
CA GLN A 73 -12.22 -7.99 -7.65
C GLN A 73 -11.93 -8.02 -6.14
N ILE A 74 -10.71 -8.40 -5.75
CA ILE A 74 -10.23 -8.50 -4.38
C ILE A 74 -9.14 -7.45 -4.20
N SER A 75 -9.16 -6.69 -3.10
CA SER A 75 -8.10 -5.72 -2.82
C SER A 75 -6.77 -6.39 -2.43
N PRO A 76 -5.62 -5.82 -2.84
CA PRO A 76 -5.46 -4.61 -3.66
C PRO A 76 -5.53 -4.85 -5.18
N PHE A 77 -5.85 -6.06 -5.62
CA PHE A 77 -5.77 -6.44 -7.03
C PHE A 77 -6.81 -5.76 -7.92
N ASP A 78 -7.90 -5.27 -7.35
CA ASP A 78 -8.89 -4.44 -8.03
C ASP A 78 -8.38 -3.04 -8.39
N LEU A 79 -7.28 -2.61 -7.77
CA LEU A 79 -6.57 -1.36 -8.08
C LEU A 79 -5.60 -1.51 -9.26
N PHE A 80 -5.29 -2.75 -9.68
CA PHE A 80 -4.32 -3.01 -10.73
C PHE A 80 -5.01 -2.97 -12.09
N ASP A 81 -4.31 -2.46 -13.12
CA ASP A 81 -4.79 -2.52 -14.49
C ASP A 81 -5.08 -3.98 -14.87
N LEU A 82 -6.24 -4.21 -15.49
CA LEU A 82 -6.73 -5.56 -15.83
C LEU A 82 -5.72 -6.36 -16.66
N ARG A 83 -4.84 -5.72 -17.44
CA ARG A 83 -3.78 -6.39 -18.21
C ARG A 83 -2.75 -7.07 -17.31
N VAL A 84 -2.44 -6.49 -16.14
CA VAL A 84 -1.63 -7.15 -15.11
C VAL A 84 -2.37 -8.38 -14.61
N MET A 85 -3.65 -8.20 -14.26
CA MET A 85 -4.50 -9.26 -13.70
C MET A 85 -4.72 -10.42 -14.68
N MET A 86 -4.77 -10.16 -15.98
CA MET A 86 -4.83 -11.20 -17.01
C MET A 86 -3.56 -12.06 -17.08
N LEU A 87 -2.38 -11.51 -16.78
CA LEU A 87 -1.12 -12.25 -16.79
C LEU A 87 -0.94 -13.11 -15.55
N VAL A 88 -1.37 -12.63 -14.38
CA VAL A 88 -1.32 -13.42 -13.12
C VAL A 88 -2.48 -14.41 -13.02
N GLY A 89 -3.62 -14.08 -13.62
CA GLY A 89 -4.85 -14.89 -13.55
C GLY A 89 -5.31 -15.09 -12.11
N GLU A 90 -5.81 -16.29 -11.81
CA GLU A 90 -6.27 -16.69 -10.47
C GLU A 90 -5.13 -17.39 -9.67
N SER A 91 -3.89 -16.93 -9.83
CA SER A 91 -2.71 -17.57 -9.24
C SER A 91 -2.64 -17.37 -7.72
N ARG A 92 -3.03 -18.41 -6.97
CA ARG A 92 -2.93 -18.42 -5.51
C ARG A 92 -1.51 -18.23 -4.98
N ALA A 93 -0.50 -18.75 -5.69
CA ALA A 93 0.89 -18.60 -5.27
C ALA A 93 1.35 -17.14 -5.39
N TRP A 94 0.90 -16.44 -6.43
CA TRP A 94 1.18 -15.02 -6.62
C TRP A 94 0.43 -14.17 -5.58
N ALA A 95 -0.86 -14.46 -5.34
CA ALA A 95 -1.63 -13.81 -4.28
C ALA A 95 -1.02 -14.01 -2.88
N GLU A 96 -0.59 -15.23 -2.54
CA GLU A 96 0.12 -15.48 -1.27
C GLU A 96 1.45 -14.73 -1.21
N ALA A 97 2.18 -14.63 -2.33
CA ALA A 97 3.41 -13.83 -2.36
C ALA A 97 3.13 -12.36 -2.06
N VAL A 98 2.06 -11.78 -2.62
CA VAL A 98 1.60 -10.41 -2.30
C VAL A 98 1.21 -10.31 -0.82
N ARG A 99 0.46 -11.28 -0.28
CA ARG A 99 0.10 -11.35 1.14
C ARG A 99 1.32 -11.26 2.06
N GLN A 100 2.37 -12.02 1.74
CA GLN A 100 3.62 -11.99 2.48
C GLN A 100 4.37 -10.65 2.34
N ARG A 101 4.17 -9.92 1.24
CA ARG A 101 4.71 -8.57 1.09
C ARG A 101 3.95 -7.56 1.93
N CYS A 102 2.61 -7.64 2.01
CA CYS A 102 1.81 -6.79 2.88
C CYS A 102 2.33 -6.80 4.32
N TYR A 103 2.56 -7.98 4.90
CA TYR A 103 3.12 -8.09 6.26
C TYR A 103 4.51 -7.46 6.39
N LYS A 104 5.41 -7.71 5.44
CA LYS A 104 6.77 -7.13 5.47
C LYS A 104 6.77 -5.61 5.34
N LEU A 105 5.84 -5.06 4.56
CA LEU A 105 5.66 -3.63 4.39
C LEU A 105 5.11 -3.02 5.67
N SER A 106 4.02 -3.59 6.17
CA SER A 106 3.39 -3.22 7.42
C SER A 106 4.35 -3.17 8.61
N ASP A 107 5.13 -4.24 8.83
CA ASP A 107 6.15 -4.32 9.87
C ASP A 107 7.26 -3.28 9.66
N GLY A 108 7.64 -3.05 8.39
CA GLY A 108 8.62 -2.04 8.01
C GLY A 108 8.15 -0.63 8.38
N ILE A 109 6.91 -0.29 8.03
CA ILE A 109 6.34 1.02 8.30
C ILE A 109 6.21 1.25 9.81
N GLU A 110 5.78 0.26 10.60
CA GLU A 110 5.72 0.38 12.06
C GLU A 110 7.08 0.71 12.69
N THR A 111 8.17 0.30 12.04
CA THR A 111 9.55 0.53 12.49
C THR A 111 10.24 1.71 11.81
N GLY A 112 9.52 2.53 11.02
CA GLY A 112 10.06 3.74 10.41
C GLY A 112 10.72 3.54 9.04
N ILE A 113 10.41 2.46 8.32
CA ILE A 113 11.05 2.09 7.06
C ILE A 113 10.02 2.07 5.93
N LEU A 114 10.27 2.85 4.87
CA LEU A 114 9.51 2.80 3.61
C LEU A 114 10.18 1.88 2.58
N PRO A 115 9.45 1.42 1.54
CA PRO A 115 10.00 0.58 0.49
C PRO A 115 11.29 1.13 -0.13
N PHE A 116 11.32 2.43 -0.39
CA PHE A 116 12.43 3.09 -1.07
C PHE A 116 13.65 3.36 -0.17
N ASP A 117 13.53 3.25 1.16
CA ASP A 117 14.65 3.46 2.08
C ASP A 117 15.68 2.32 2.01
N ARG A 118 15.34 1.21 1.35
CA ARG A 118 16.20 0.04 1.18
C ARG A 118 16.00 -0.61 -0.19
N PRO A 119 16.96 -1.43 -0.67
CA PRO A 119 16.74 -2.22 -1.87
C PRO A 119 15.58 -3.20 -1.64
N GLY A 120 14.65 -3.25 -2.59
CA GLY A 120 13.46 -4.06 -2.49
C GLY A 120 12.86 -4.40 -3.86
N PRO A 121 11.99 -5.42 -3.91
CA PRO A 121 11.28 -5.81 -5.11
C PRO A 121 10.27 -4.73 -5.55
N LEU A 122 10.01 -4.63 -6.86
CA LEU A 122 9.08 -3.65 -7.45
C LEU A 122 7.71 -3.66 -6.76
N ILE A 123 7.18 -4.85 -6.46
CA ILE A 123 5.85 -4.99 -5.85
C ILE A 123 5.70 -4.20 -4.55
N ASP A 124 6.79 -3.96 -3.79
CA ASP A 124 6.72 -3.19 -2.55
C ASP A 124 6.30 -1.74 -2.81
N GLU A 125 6.88 -1.10 -3.83
CA GLU A 125 6.56 0.28 -4.18
C GLU A 125 5.16 0.38 -4.83
N VAL A 126 4.79 -0.60 -5.66
CA VAL A 126 3.43 -0.71 -6.23
C VAL A 126 2.37 -0.81 -5.13
N LEU A 127 2.60 -1.64 -4.11
CA LEU A 127 1.63 -1.84 -3.02
C LEU A 127 1.47 -0.61 -2.14
N ILE A 128 2.56 0.10 -1.81
CA ILE A 128 2.44 1.35 -1.05
C ILE A 128 1.73 2.42 -1.86
N GLY A 129 2.07 2.57 -3.13
CA GLY A 129 1.37 3.48 -4.03
C GLY A 129 -0.13 3.20 -4.10
N ALA A 130 -0.51 1.92 -4.22
CA ALA A 130 -1.91 1.50 -4.21
C ALA A 130 -2.62 1.80 -2.86
N ALA A 131 -1.88 1.78 -1.75
CA ALA A 131 -2.44 1.97 -0.41
C ALA A 131 -2.73 3.43 -0.09
N LEU A 132 -2.11 4.40 -0.78
CA LEU A 132 -2.20 5.82 -0.43
C LEU A 132 -3.65 6.32 -0.41
N SER A 133 -4.44 6.03 -1.46
CA SER A 133 -5.83 6.49 -1.52
C SER A 133 -6.73 5.84 -0.46
N GLY A 134 -6.55 4.55 -0.18
CA GLY A 134 -7.30 3.84 0.87
C GLY A 134 -6.94 4.33 2.27
N ALA A 135 -5.65 4.57 2.51
CA ALA A 135 -5.15 5.14 3.76
C ALA A 135 -5.68 6.56 4.01
N GLN A 136 -5.67 7.42 2.98
CA GLN A 136 -6.26 8.75 3.04
C GLN A 136 -7.76 8.67 3.38
N ALA A 137 -8.52 7.88 2.61
CA ALA A 137 -9.95 7.71 2.83
C ALA A 137 -10.25 7.20 4.25
N SER A 138 -9.48 6.22 4.74
CA SER A 138 -9.62 5.71 6.11
C SER A 138 -9.40 6.79 7.17
N LEU A 139 -8.37 7.64 7.00
CA LEU A 139 -8.09 8.74 7.93
C LEU A 139 -9.19 9.81 7.94
N GLU A 140 -9.79 10.08 6.79
CA GLU A 140 -10.88 11.05 6.64
C GLU A 140 -12.25 10.53 7.11
N GLU A 141 -12.56 9.27 6.79
CA GLU A 141 -13.88 8.67 7.01
C GLU A 141 -14.02 7.99 8.37
N MET A 142 -12.92 7.51 8.95
CA MET A 142 -12.90 6.79 10.24
C MET A 142 -11.86 7.41 11.22
N PRO A 143 -11.96 8.71 11.53
CA PRO A 143 -10.98 9.41 12.38
C PRO A 143 -10.82 8.81 13.77
N GLU A 144 -11.85 8.12 14.29
CA GLU A 144 -11.84 7.43 15.59
C GLU A 144 -10.74 6.36 15.70
N LEU A 145 -10.31 5.77 14.58
CA LEU A 145 -9.22 4.79 14.55
C LEU A 145 -7.85 5.43 14.87
N PHE A 146 -7.74 6.76 14.72
CA PHE A 146 -6.49 7.51 14.79
C PHE A 146 -6.41 8.45 16.00
N GLU A 147 -7.48 8.57 16.80
CA GLU A 147 -7.56 9.47 17.96
C GLU A 147 -6.44 9.26 18.99
N ARG A 148 -5.90 8.03 19.04
CA ARG A 148 -4.83 7.66 19.98
C ARG A 148 -3.44 8.16 19.56
N ILE A 149 -3.28 8.57 18.30
CA ILE A 149 -2.03 9.11 17.76
C ILE A 149 -2.18 10.64 17.75
N GLY A 150 -1.17 11.35 18.26
CA GLY A 150 -1.17 12.82 18.23
C GLY A 150 -1.33 13.37 16.80
N PRO A 151 -2.24 14.34 16.54
CA PRO A 151 -2.35 14.98 15.23
C PRO A 151 -1.10 15.82 14.95
N ARG A 152 -0.80 16.00 13.66
CA ARG A 152 0.23 16.94 13.21
C ARG A 152 -0.38 17.93 12.21
N GLU A 153 -0.24 19.21 12.53
CA GLU A 153 -0.56 20.30 11.61
C GLU A 153 0.64 20.58 10.71
N SER A 154 0.36 20.99 9.48
CA SER A 154 1.39 21.40 8.55
C SER A 154 2.01 22.72 8.99
N VAL A 155 3.33 22.83 8.82
CA VAL A 155 4.08 24.06 9.06
C VAL A 155 4.72 24.46 7.75
N ASP A 156 4.18 25.53 7.17
CA ASP A 156 4.75 26.24 6.03
C ASP A 156 5.11 27.65 6.52
N ASP A 157 6.30 27.78 7.10
CA ASP A 157 6.85 29.06 7.51
C ASP A 157 7.76 29.59 6.40
N GLU A 158 7.25 30.54 5.60
CA GLU A 158 7.99 31.19 4.51
C GLU A 158 9.33 31.82 4.97
N GLU A 159 9.51 32.08 6.27
CA GLU A 159 10.74 32.65 6.84
C GLU A 159 11.74 31.60 7.36
N SER A 160 11.36 30.32 7.43
CA SER A 160 12.22 29.23 7.92
C SER A 160 12.37 28.11 6.89
N GLU A 161 13.54 27.45 6.85
CA GLU A 161 13.74 26.24 6.04
C GLU A 161 12.99 25.01 6.61
N HIS A 162 12.12 25.20 7.60
CA HIS A 162 11.41 24.11 8.29
C HIS A 162 10.02 23.89 7.70
N TYR A 163 9.97 23.10 6.64
CA TYR A 163 8.74 22.52 6.13
C TYR A 163 8.40 21.22 6.90
N LEU A 164 7.21 21.15 7.48
CA LEU A 164 6.68 19.94 8.11
C LEU A 164 5.31 19.62 7.52
N ILE A 165 5.15 18.40 7.04
CA ILE A 165 3.85 17.92 6.55
C ILE A 165 2.88 17.70 7.70
N GLY A 166 1.60 18.00 7.45
CA GLY A 166 0.48 17.69 8.31
C GLY A 166 -0.31 16.48 7.85
N ASP A 167 -1.26 16.04 8.69
CA ASP A 167 -2.07 14.85 8.44
C ASP A 167 -2.94 14.93 7.16
N ASN A 168 -3.19 16.14 6.66
CA ASN A 168 -4.01 16.40 5.48
C ASN A 168 -3.21 16.54 4.17
N ASP A 169 -1.87 16.58 4.23
CA ASP A 169 -1.00 16.87 3.08
C ASP A 169 -0.69 15.60 2.25
N TRP A 170 -1.74 14.88 1.84
CA TRP A 170 -1.59 13.61 1.11
C TRP A 170 -1.05 13.77 -0.32
N ASP A 171 -1.26 14.94 -0.93
CA ASP A 171 -0.63 15.31 -2.20
C ASP A 171 0.89 15.35 -2.07
N VAL A 172 1.39 15.95 -0.99
CA VAL A 172 2.83 16.01 -0.68
C VAL A 172 3.39 14.62 -0.39
N VAL A 173 2.63 13.75 0.29
CA VAL A 173 3.01 12.36 0.51
C VAL A 173 3.13 11.60 -0.82
N SER A 174 2.18 11.78 -1.73
CA SER A 174 2.20 11.17 -3.06
C SER A 174 3.41 11.65 -3.88
N ASP A 175 3.59 12.97 -3.97
CA ASP A 175 4.72 13.58 -4.70
C ASP A 175 6.07 13.13 -4.11
N GLY A 176 6.17 13.11 -2.78
CA GLY A 176 7.36 12.63 -2.07
C GLY A 176 7.63 11.14 -2.28
N PHE A 177 6.60 10.33 -2.53
CA PHE A 177 6.75 8.93 -2.91
C PHE A 177 7.28 8.80 -4.34
N ASP A 178 6.73 9.58 -5.28
CA ASP A 178 7.19 9.64 -6.67
C ASP A 178 8.67 10.06 -6.77
N ASP A 179 9.08 11.08 -6.02
CA ASP A 179 10.46 11.58 -6.07
C ASP A 179 11.49 10.61 -5.48
N ARG A 180 11.06 9.74 -4.55
CA ARG A 180 11.96 8.86 -3.79
C ARG A 180 11.89 7.40 -4.22
N CYS A 181 10.89 7.03 -5.00
CA CYS A 181 10.74 5.68 -5.53
C CYS A 181 12.04 5.23 -6.21
N ARG A 182 12.39 3.96 -6.06
CA ARG A 182 13.57 3.38 -6.72
C ARG A 182 13.19 2.82 -8.08
N TRP A 183 11.92 2.46 -8.25
CA TRP A 183 11.35 1.91 -9.46
C TRP A 183 10.56 2.99 -10.20
N ASP A 184 11.12 3.51 -11.27
CA ASP A 184 10.51 4.56 -12.11
C ASP A 184 9.13 4.13 -12.67
N GLU A 185 8.90 2.82 -12.81
CA GLU A 185 7.65 2.25 -13.32
C GLU A 185 6.60 1.89 -12.26
N TRP A 186 6.80 2.21 -10.98
CA TRP A 186 5.93 1.73 -9.88
C TRP A 186 4.44 2.06 -10.06
N GLU A 187 4.12 3.22 -10.63
CA GLU A 187 2.74 3.70 -10.81
C GLU A 187 2.05 3.11 -12.06
N VAL A 188 2.84 2.63 -13.02
CA VAL A 188 2.33 2.20 -14.34
C VAL A 188 1.29 1.08 -14.23
N PRO A 189 1.48 0.05 -13.36
CA PRO A 189 0.46 -0.97 -13.10
C PRO A 189 -0.85 -0.47 -12.50
N LEU A 190 -0.86 0.67 -11.83
CA LEU A 190 -2.04 1.20 -11.12
C LEU A 190 -2.88 2.14 -12.01
N ARG A 191 -2.31 2.60 -13.12
CA ARG A 191 -2.97 3.52 -14.05
C ARG A 191 -3.71 2.75 -15.15
N ASN A 192 -5.04 2.72 -15.04
CA ASN A 192 -5.90 2.10 -16.04
C ASN A 192 -5.64 2.63 -17.45
N GLY A 193 -5.29 1.72 -18.36
CA GLY A 193 -5.02 2.06 -19.75
C GLY A 193 -3.67 2.74 -20.00
N HIS A 194 -2.72 2.70 -19.04
CA HIS A 194 -1.42 3.34 -19.23
C HIS A 194 -0.73 2.85 -20.53
N PRO A 195 -0.23 3.77 -21.39
CA PRO A 195 0.29 3.42 -22.72
C PRO A 195 1.60 2.63 -22.65
N LEU A 196 2.41 2.86 -21.62
CA LEU A 196 3.69 2.13 -21.44
C LEU A 196 3.51 0.76 -20.78
N LEU A 197 2.35 0.45 -20.21
CA LEU A 197 2.16 -0.81 -19.47
C LEU A 197 2.49 -2.05 -20.30
N PRO A 198 2.11 -2.19 -21.59
CA PRO A 198 2.48 -3.36 -22.38
C PRO A 198 3.99 -3.57 -22.46
N ALA A 199 4.76 -2.49 -22.63
CA ALA A 199 6.22 -2.57 -22.71
C ALA A 199 6.84 -2.90 -21.34
N VAL A 200 6.32 -2.30 -20.27
CA VAL A 200 6.73 -2.64 -18.89
C VAL A 200 6.47 -4.12 -18.60
N LEU A 201 5.31 -4.66 -18.98
CA LEU A 201 4.97 -6.07 -18.74
C LEU A 201 5.81 -7.06 -19.56
N VAL A 202 6.31 -6.63 -20.74
CA VAL A 202 7.25 -7.43 -21.54
C VAL A 202 8.63 -7.48 -20.89
N ASP A 203 9.13 -6.32 -20.44
CA ASP A 203 10.44 -6.22 -19.79
C ASP A 203 10.42 -6.84 -18.38
N ARG A 204 9.29 -6.69 -17.68
CA ARG A 204 9.12 -7.07 -16.28
C ARG A 204 7.74 -7.69 -16.04
N HIS A 205 7.67 -8.99 -16.31
CA HIS A 205 6.46 -9.78 -16.08
C HIS A 205 6.02 -9.77 -14.59
N PRO A 206 4.72 -9.76 -14.25
CA PRO A 206 4.26 -9.66 -12.85
C PRO A 206 4.81 -10.71 -11.87
N PHE A 207 5.27 -11.87 -12.37
CA PHE A 207 5.89 -12.89 -11.53
C PHE A 207 7.35 -12.59 -11.15
N SER A 208 8.04 -11.69 -11.87
CA SER A 208 9.38 -11.20 -11.49
C SER A 208 9.34 -9.97 -10.59
N TRP A 209 8.15 -9.45 -10.27
CA TRP A 209 8.02 -8.26 -9.42
C TRP A 209 8.47 -8.49 -7.98
N PHE A 210 8.67 -9.75 -7.56
CA PHE A 210 9.18 -10.14 -6.24
C PHE A 210 10.70 -10.34 -6.22
N ASP A 211 11.37 -10.24 -7.36
CA ASP A 211 12.80 -10.48 -7.47
C ASP A 211 13.59 -9.35 -6.83
N TYR A 212 14.62 -9.71 -6.06
CA TYR A 212 15.57 -8.76 -5.47
C TYR A 212 16.67 -8.43 -6.48
N ILE A 213 16.34 -7.56 -7.43
CA ILE A 213 17.30 -7.05 -8.41
C ILE A 213 17.50 -5.54 -8.25
N GLU A 214 18.44 -4.97 -9.00
CA GLU A 214 18.65 -3.53 -9.05
C GLU A 214 17.41 -2.85 -9.62
N ALA A 215 16.94 -1.81 -8.91
CA ALA A 215 15.80 -1.03 -9.34
C ALA A 215 16.12 -0.28 -10.63
N SER A 216 15.12 -0.08 -11.47
CA SER A 216 15.25 0.56 -12.79
C SER A 216 15.85 1.96 -12.71
N GLY A 217 15.49 2.71 -11.67
CA GLY A 217 15.94 4.08 -11.42
C GLY A 217 15.40 5.09 -12.43
N PRO A 218 15.62 6.40 -12.19
CA PRO A 218 15.10 7.47 -13.02
C PRO A 218 15.55 7.35 -14.47
N GLY A 219 14.64 7.59 -15.42
CA GLY A 219 14.97 7.56 -16.85
C GLY A 219 14.51 6.29 -17.57
N TYR A 220 14.06 5.28 -16.84
CA TYR A 220 13.63 4.00 -17.39
C TYR A 220 12.42 4.14 -18.31
N LEU A 221 11.39 4.87 -17.87
CA LEU A 221 10.18 5.07 -18.68
C LEU A 221 10.46 5.88 -19.95
N GLN A 222 11.37 6.87 -19.88
CA GLN A 222 11.79 7.66 -21.03
C GLN A 222 12.57 6.81 -22.03
N ALA A 223 13.47 5.94 -21.53
CA ALA A 223 14.19 4.99 -22.37
C ALA A 223 13.24 3.98 -23.05
N LEU A 224 12.23 3.51 -22.32
CA LEU A 224 11.22 2.59 -22.83
C LEU A 224 10.34 3.25 -23.89
N ALA A 225 9.88 4.49 -23.64
CA ALA A 225 9.11 5.27 -24.58
C ALA A 225 9.91 5.58 -25.87
N GLY A 226 11.21 5.86 -25.75
CA GLY A 226 12.11 6.03 -26.89
C GLY A 226 12.18 4.78 -27.77
N ARG A 227 12.30 3.58 -27.18
CA ARG A 227 12.30 2.31 -27.93
C ARG A 227 11.00 2.09 -28.70
N LEU A 228 9.86 2.39 -28.09
CA LEU A 228 8.54 2.25 -28.72
C LEU A 228 8.31 3.20 -29.91
N ALA A 229 9.04 4.32 -29.97
CA ALA A 229 8.94 5.28 -31.08
C ALA A 229 9.82 4.89 -32.29
N GLU A 230 10.75 3.95 -32.11
CA GLU A 230 11.67 3.46 -33.15
C GLU A 230 11.17 2.20 -33.88
N ASP A 231 10.12 1.54 -33.36
CA ASP A 231 9.46 0.33 -33.91
C ASP A 231 8.26 0.67 -34.83
#